data_AF-A0A7D5SF96-F1
#
_entry.id   AF-A0A7D5SF96-F1
#
_cell.length_a   1.000
_cell.length_b   1.000
_cell.length_c   1.000
_cell.angle_alpha   90.00
_cell.angle_beta   90.00
_cell.angle_gamma   90.00
#
_symmetry.space_group_name_H-M   'P 1'
#
loop_
_entity.id
_entity.type
_entity.pdbx_description
1 polymer ?
#
loop_
_entity_poly.entity_id
_entity_poly.type
_entity_poly.pdbx_seq_one_letter_code
_entity_poly.pdbx_strand_id
1 'polypeptide(L)'
;MRRVLIAILLSFSVLILYAVDAYIESINATSNGKDITIEFKTINEKNISLFEIERSVNNGNFKKITSLIPKGYPTTYKYVDQEAFLKGGEEEKTTANNYSYRVKIILKDNTYLYSNFVNVAHKVNGIYRTWGMIKEMFR
;
A
#
# COMPACT_ATOMS: atom_id res chain seq x y z
N MET A 1 49.29 -1.93 -3.49
CA MET A 1 48.24 -1.51 -4.45
C MET A 1 46.98 -2.38 -4.44
N ARG A 2 47.09 -3.73 -4.46
CA ARG A 2 45.92 -4.65 -4.44
C ARG A 2 44.97 -4.48 -3.25
N ARG A 3 45.50 -4.21 -2.04
CA ARG A 3 44.69 -3.95 -0.83
C ARG A 3 43.94 -2.60 -0.86
N VAL A 4 44.51 -1.60 -1.53
CA VAL A 4 43.91 -0.27 -1.70
C VAL A 4 42.79 -0.33 -2.75
N LEU A 5 43.00 -1.08 -3.84
CA LEU A 5 41.95 -1.36 -4.83
C LEU A 5 40.77 -2.12 -4.23
N ILE A 6 41.01 -3.10 -3.35
CA ILE A 6 39.93 -3.82 -2.63
C ILE A 6 39.18 -2.89 -1.67
N ALA A 7 39.89 -1.98 -0.97
CA ALA A 7 39.26 -1.01 -0.09
C ALA A 7 38.38 0.01 -0.86
N ILE A 8 38.82 0.44 -2.05
CA ILE A 8 38.04 1.32 -2.95
C ILE A 8 36.82 0.59 -3.53
N LEU A 9 36.95 -0.70 -3.86
CA LEU A 9 35.83 -1.49 -4.38
C LEU A 9 34.77 -1.77 -3.29
N LEU A 10 35.20 -1.96 -2.03
CA LEU A 10 34.32 -2.11 -0.86
C LEU A 10 33.64 -0.81 -0.43
N SER A 11 34.26 0.36 -0.65
CA SER A 11 33.62 1.65 -0.33
C SER A 11 32.53 2.03 -1.34
N PHE A 12 32.64 1.56 -2.60
CA PHE A 12 31.65 1.84 -3.64
C PHE A 12 30.37 1.00 -3.52
N SER A 13 30.43 -0.17 -2.85
CA SER A 13 29.26 -1.05 -2.69
C SER A 13 28.27 -0.60 -1.60
N VAL A 14 28.64 0.36 -0.74
CA VAL A 14 27.78 0.82 0.38
C VAL A 14 26.79 1.92 -0.03
N LEU A 15 26.88 2.44 -1.26
CA LEU A 15 26.11 3.62 -1.69
C LEU A 15 24.66 3.38 -2.16
N ILE A 16 24.11 2.17 -2.08
CA ILE A 16 22.83 1.85 -2.77
C ILE A 16 21.58 2.01 -1.88
N LEU A 17 21.69 2.38 -0.61
CA LEU A 17 20.61 2.08 0.36
C LEU A 17 19.84 3.26 0.98
N TYR A 18 19.56 4.38 0.28
CA TYR A 18 18.70 5.43 0.87
C TYR A 18 17.84 6.25 -0.12
N ALA A 19 17.22 5.63 -1.13
CA ALA A 19 16.44 6.38 -2.14
C ALA A 19 14.92 6.46 -1.86
N VAL A 20 14.37 5.73 -0.89
CA VAL A 20 12.91 5.64 -0.67
C VAL A 20 12.37 6.79 0.19
N ASP A 21 13.14 7.23 1.19
CA ASP A 21 12.74 8.29 2.14
C ASP A 21 12.63 9.69 1.49
N ALA A 22 12.95 9.79 0.20
CA ALA A 22 12.87 11.03 -0.56
C ALA A 22 11.47 11.31 -1.18
N TYR A 23 10.55 10.33 -1.18
CA TYR A 23 9.31 10.42 -1.96
C TYR A 23 8.02 10.38 -1.13
N ILE A 24 7.95 9.56 -0.08
CA ILE A 24 6.75 9.39 0.77
C ILE A 24 7.08 9.83 2.19
N GLU A 25 6.30 10.76 2.72
CA GLU A 25 6.45 11.28 4.09
C GLU A 25 5.77 10.35 5.10
N SER A 26 4.55 9.92 4.79
CA SER A 26 3.77 9.07 5.67
C SER A 26 2.72 8.30 4.89
N ILE A 27 2.35 7.16 5.45
CA ILE A 27 1.27 6.31 4.99
C ILE A 27 0.50 5.84 6.21
N ASN A 28 -0.82 5.89 6.13
CA ASN A 28 -1.75 5.50 7.17
C ASN A 28 -2.92 4.74 6.56
N ALA A 29 -3.43 3.73 7.27
CA ALA A 29 -4.63 3.01 6.89
C ALA A 29 -5.58 2.96 8.09
N THR A 30 -6.83 3.34 7.85
CA THR A 30 -7.87 3.40 8.89
C THR A 30 -9.09 2.61 8.46
N SER A 31 -9.64 1.82 9.37
CA SER A 31 -10.82 1.00 9.14
C SER A 31 -12.05 1.68 9.72
N ASN A 32 -13.04 2.00 8.88
CA ASN A 32 -14.30 2.61 9.30
C ASN A 32 -15.40 1.56 9.58
N GLY A 33 -15.05 0.28 9.67
CA GLY A 33 -15.98 -0.83 9.95
C GLY A 33 -16.84 -1.29 8.76
N LYS A 34 -16.79 -0.54 7.65
CA LYS A 34 -17.35 -0.92 6.35
C LYS A 34 -16.25 -0.97 5.28
N ASP A 35 -15.50 0.12 5.16
CA ASP A 35 -14.44 0.28 4.17
C ASP A 35 -13.12 0.62 4.89
N ILE A 36 -12.00 0.44 4.17
CA ILE A 36 -10.67 0.85 4.64
C ILE A 36 -10.21 2.06 3.86
N THR A 37 -9.86 3.12 4.57
CA THR A 37 -9.32 4.35 3.99
C THR A 37 -7.81 4.35 4.12
N ILE A 38 -7.12 4.40 2.98
CA ILE A 38 -5.68 4.56 2.87
C ILE A 38 -5.38 6.02 2.57
N GLU A 39 -4.52 6.62 3.37
CA GLU A 39 -4.03 7.98 3.19
C GLU A 39 -2.50 7.97 3.17
N PHE A 40 -1.91 8.65 2.20
CA PHE A 40 -0.46 8.83 2.16
C PHE A 40 -0.10 10.23 1.66
N LYS A 41 1.03 10.74 2.14
CA LYS A 41 1.53 12.08 1.82
C LYS A 41 2.88 11.97 1.12
N THR A 42 3.02 12.68 0.01
CA THR A 42 4.25 12.72 -0.79
C THR A 42 5.15 13.89 -0.37
N ILE A 43 6.47 13.67 -0.39
CA ILE A 43 7.49 14.72 -0.20
C ILE A 43 7.90 15.31 -1.56
N ASN A 44 7.94 14.48 -2.61
CA ASN A 44 8.36 14.89 -3.93
C ASN A 44 7.72 13.97 -4.98
N GLU A 45 7.27 14.55 -6.09
CA GLU A 45 6.67 13.82 -7.22
C GLU A 45 7.37 14.06 -8.57
N LYS A 46 8.49 14.80 -8.59
CA LYS A 46 9.14 15.27 -9.83
C LYS A 46 9.53 14.13 -10.79
N ASN A 47 9.94 12.98 -10.26
CA ASN A 47 10.38 11.82 -11.04
C ASN A 47 9.39 10.63 -11.00
N ILE A 48 8.17 10.86 -10.54
CA ILE A 48 7.16 9.80 -10.41
C ILE A 48 6.33 9.73 -11.69
N SER A 49 6.10 8.51 -12.16
CA SER A 49 5.21 8.19 -13.28
C SER A 49 3.84 7.77 -12.75
N LEU A 50 3.80 6.84 -11.78
CA LEU A 50 2.56 6.27 -11.26
C LEU A 50 2.72 5.81 -9.81
N PHE A 51 1.66 5.94 -9.03
CA PHE A 51 1.52 5.25 -7.75
C PHE A 51 0.61 4.03 -7.91
N GLU A 52 1.05 2.87 -7.43
CA GLU A 52 0.20 1.68 -7.32
C GLU A 52 -0.05 1.39 -5.84
N ILE A 53 -1.31 1.34 -5.44
CA ILE A 53 -1.64 0.88 -4.08
C ILE A 53 -1.74 -0.64 -4.15
N GLU A 54 -1.06 -1.30 -3.22
CA GLU A 54 -1.08 -2.75 -3.10
C GLU A 54 -1.61 -3.15 -1.72
N ARG A 55 -2.39 -4.23 -1.71
CA ARG A 55 -2.99 -4.83 -0.53
C ARG A 55 -2.50 -6.27 -0.37
N SER A 56 -2.17 -6.64 0.85
CA SER A 56 -1.98 -8.04 1.28
C SER A 56 -3.03 -8.39 2.34
N VAL A 57 -3.42 -9.67 2.38
CA VAL A 57 -4.37 -10.23 3.36
C VAL A 57 -3.61 -11.24 4.20
N ASN A 58 -3.70 -11.13 5.53
CA ASN A 58 -3.09 -12.05 6.49
C ASN A 58 -1.58 -12.29 6.21
N ASN A 59 -0.85 -11.21 5.92
CA ASN A 59 0.57 -11.22 5.58
C ASN A 59 0.95 -12.05 4.34
N GLY A 60 0.00 -12.33 3.44
CA GLY A 60 0.27 -12.97 2.15
C GLY A 60 0.94 -12.05 1.13
N ASN A 61 0.80 -12.42 -0.16
CA ASN A 61 1.35 -11.64 -1.27
C ASN A 61 0.61 -10.32 -1.47
N PHE A 62 1.36 -9.24 -1.69
CA PHE A 62 0.81 -7.94 -2.08
C PHE A 62 0.27 -8.01 -3.52
N LYS A 63 -0.99 -7.60 -3.68
CA LYS A 63 -1.66 -7.49 -4.98
C LYS A 63 -2.05 -6.03 -5.21
N LYS A 64 -1.83 -5.56 -6.43
CA LYS A 64 -2.30 -4.24 -6.88
C LYS A 64 -3.82 -4.15 -6.77
N ILE A 65 -4.31 -3.09 -6.14
CA ILE A 65 -5.74 -2.77 -6.05
C ILE A 65 -6.12 -1.58 -6.92
N THR A 66 -5.24 -0.57 -7.03
CA THR A 66 -5.50 0.61 -7.85
C THR A 66 -4.22 1.29 -8.28
N SER A 67 -4.35 2.22 -9.22
CA SER A 67 -3.29 3.11 -9.69
C SER A 67 -3.74 4.57 -9.58
N LEU A 68 -2.85 5.43 -9.11
CA LEU A 68 -3.07 6.86 -8.97
C LEU A 68 -2.01 7.62 -9.77
N ILE A 69 -2.45 8.62 -10.53
CA ILE A 69 -1.56 9.51 -11.28
C ILE A 69 -1.04 10.58 -10.30
N PRO A 70 0.28 10.88 -10.31
CA PRO A 70 0.85 11.95 -9.50
C PRO A 70 0.23 13.31 -9.88
N LYS A 71 -0.13 14.10 -8.87
CA LYS A 71 -0.77 15.42 -8.98
C LYS A 71 0.24 16.55 -8.96
N GLY A 72 1.47 16.33 -8.47
CA GLY A 72 2.54 17.34 -8.44
C GLY A 72 3.13 17.56 -7.04
N TYR A 73 3.54 18.80 -6.74
CA TYR A 73 4.22 19.17 -5.47
C TYR A 73 3.45 18.66 -4.22
N PRO A 74 4.12 18.39 -3.08
CA PRO A 74 3.65 17.57 -1.96
C PRO A 74 2.14 17.51 -1.81
N THR A 75 1.58 16.33 -2.07
CA THR A 75 0.14 16.12 -2.10
C THR A 75 -0.24 14.96 -1.20
N THR A 76 -1.38 15.12 -0.52
CA THR A 76 -2.03 14.05 0.21
C THR A 76 -2.99 13.30 -0.72
N TYR A 77 -2.83 11.99 -0.78
CA TYR A 77 -3.71 11.09 -1.51
C TYR A 77 -4.57 10.32 -0.53
N LYS A 78 -5.82 10.12 -0.93
CA LYS A 78 -6.78 9.33 -0.18
C LYS A 78 -7.43 8.33 -1.14
N TYR A 79 -7.44 7.08 -0.74
CA TYR A 79 -8.10 6.00 -1.46
C TYR A 79 -8.97 5.20 -0.49
N VAL A 80 -10.17 4.84 -0.93
CA VAL A 80 -11.11 4.05 -0.15
C VAL A 80 -11.21 2.68 -0.79
N ASP A 81 -10.76 1.66 -0.07
CA ASP A 81 -10.88 0.26 -0.45
C ASP A 81 -12.23 -0.29 0.02
N GLN A 82 -13.19 -0.34 -0.91
CA GLN A 82 -14.52 -0.89 -0.72
C GLN A 82 -14.55 -2.42 -0.90
N GLU A 83 -13.53 -3.00 -1.54
CA GLU A 83 -13.45 -4.45 -1.75
C GLU A 83 -13.00 -5.21 -0.49
N ALA A 84 -12.45 -4.51 0.50
CA ALA A 84 -12.06 -5.10 1.77
C ALA A 84 -13.21 -5.79 2.52
N PHE A 85 -14.47 -5.45 2.18
CA PHE A 85 -15.69 -6.08 2.68
C PHE A 85 -16.13 -7.31 1.85
N LEU A 86 -15.81 -7.34 0.55
CA LEU A 86 -16.50 -8.21 -0.43
C LEU A 86 -15.79 -9.54 -0.73
N LYS A 87 -14.49 -9.67 -0.42
CA LYS A 87 -13.70 -10.87 -0.78
C LYS A 87 -13.53 -11.87 0.36
N GLY A 88 -14.44 -11.90 1.32
CA GLY A 88 -14.66 -13.07 2.15
C GLY A 88 -15.48 -14.09 1.36
N GLY A 89 -14.83 -14.88 0.50
CA GLY A 89 -15.43 -16.11 -0.02
C GLY A 89 -15.92 -16.96 1.14
N GLU A 90 -16.84 -17.90 0.89
CA GLU A 90 -17.60 -18.60 1.93
C GLU A 90 -16.77 -19.33 3.01
N GLU A 91 -15.46 -19.45 2.80
CA GLU A 91 -14.48 -20.05 3.69
C GLU A 91 -13.82 -19.07 4.69
N GLU A 92 -13.89 -17.74 4.50
CA GLU A 92 -13.29 -16.73 5.40
C GLU A 92 -14.33 -16.03 6.30
N LYS A 93 -15.36 -16.76 6.76
CA LYS A 93 -16.52 -16.14 7.42
C LYS A 93 -16.32 -15.68 8.87
N THR A 94 -15.14 -15.86 9.49
CA THR A 94 -15.00 -15.72 10.97
C THR A 94 -13.73 -15.07 11.53
N THR A 95 -12.77 -14.62 10.72
CA THR A 95 -11.52 -14.04 11.25
C THR A 95 -11.46 -12.54 10.95
N ALA A 96 -11.09 -11.71 11.93
CA ALA A 96 -10.75 -10.33 11.67
C ALA A 96 -9.61 -10.31 10.63
N ASN A 97 -9.91 -9.92 9.39
CA ASN A 97 -8.90 -9.91 8.34
C ASN A 97 -7.92 -8.78 8.63
N ASN A 98 -6.66 -9.15 8.82
CA ASN A 98 -5.56 -8.21 8.92
C ASN A 98 -5.14 -7.86 7.48
N TYR A 99 -5.31 -6.60 7.13
CA TYR A 99 -4.90 -6.10 5.82
C TYR A 99 -3.61 -5.31 5.97
N SER A 100 -2.67 -5.55 5.07
CA SER A 100 -1.45 -4.75 4.95
C SER A 100 -1.51 -3.94 3.67
N TYR A 101 -1.22 -2.64 3.75
CA TYR A 101 -1.19 -1.74 2.60
C TYR A 101 0.19 -1.15 2.40
N ARG A 102 0.61 -1.03 1.15
CA ARG A 102 1.82 -0.29 0.76
C ARG A 102 1.58 0.44 -0.55
N VAL A 103 2.38 1.45 -0.80
CA VAL A 103 2.41 2.18 -2.07
C VAL A 103 3.67 1.79 -2.82
N LYS A 104 3.49 1.28 -4.04
CA LYS A 104 4.56 1.09 -5.00
C LYS A 104 4.65 2.33 -5.88
N ILE A 105 5.82 2.91 -5.94
CA ILE A 105 6.13 4.13 -6.68
C ILE A 105 6.83 3.71 -7.96
N ILE A 106 6.24 3.98 -9.11
CA ILE A 106 6.84 3.75 -10.42
C ILE A 106 7.46 5.06 -10.87
N LEU A 107 8.77 5.05 -11.10
CA LEU A 107 9.54 6.19 -11.56
C LEU A 107 9.47 6.30 -13.09
N LYS A 108 9.81 7.47 -13.64
CA LYS A 108 9.77 7.72 -15.10
C LYS A 108 10.77 6.88 -15.90
N ASP A 109 11.79 6.34 -15.25
CA ASP A 109 12.77 5.40 -15.81
C ASP A 109 12.30 3.93 -15.78
N ASN A 110 11.03 3.68 -15.43
CA ASN A 110 10.41 2.37 -15.21
C ASN A 110 10.99 1.56 -14.03
N THR A 111 11.85 2.14 -13.21
CA THR A 111 12.22 1.53 -11.93
C THR A 111 11.09 1.72 -10.91
N TYR A 112 11.09 0.91 -9.86
CA TYR A 112 10.08 1.00 -8.81
C TYR A 112 10.70 1.01 -7.42
N LEU A 113 10.02 1.71 -6.52
CA LEU A 113 10.32 1.78 -5.09
C LEU A 113 9.07 1.39 -4.31
N TYR A 114 9.24 0.91 -3.07
CA TYR A 114 8.12 0.60 -2.19
C TYR A 114 8.16 1.52 -0.97
N SER A 115 7.00 2.00 -0.54
CA SER A 115 6.85 2.64 0.75
C SER A 115 6.95 1.61 1.89
N ASN A 116 7.05 2.13 3.12
CA ASN A 116 6.70 1.34 4.30
C ASN A 116 5.27 0.79 4.16
N PHE A 117 5.01 -0.36 4.77
CA PHE A 117 3.69 -0.94 4.82
C PHE A 117 3.01 -0.65 6.16
N VAL A 118 1.69 -0.53 6.13
CA VAL A 118 0.87 -0.34 7.32
C VAL A 118 -0.12 -1.48 7.45
N ASN A 119 -0.30 -1.97 8.68
CA ASN A 119 -1.25 -3.02 9.00
C ASN A 119 -2.50 -2.41 9.61
N VAL A 120 -3.66 -2.88 9.17
CA VAL A 120 -4.96 -2.49 9.71
C VAL A 120 -5.80 -3.74 9.96
N ALA A 121 -6.25 -3.90 11.20
CA ALA A 121 -7.22 -4.90 11.56
C ALA A 121 -8.62 -4.41 11.15
N HIS A 122 -9.28 -5.11 10.23
CA HIS A 122 -10.62 -4.74 9.80
C HIS A 122 -11.66 -5.59 10.51
N LYS A 123 -12.33 -4.99 11.50
CA LYS A 123 -13.47 -5.60 12.18
C LYS A 123 -14.75 -5.04 11.58
N VAL A 124 -15.45 -5.87 10.80
CA VAL A 124 -16.71 -5.51 10.17
C VAL A 124 -17.80 -5.44 11.23
N ASN A 125 -18.58 -4.35 11.27
CA ASN A 125 -19.67 -4.21 12.24
C ASN A 125 -20.88 -5.04 11.78
N GLY A 126 -21.43 -5.91 12.64
CA GLY A 126 -22.39 -6.96 12.27
C GLY A 126 -23.68 -6.47 11.60
N ILE A 127 -24.07 -5.22 11.85
CA ILE A 127 -25.27 -4.58 11.28
C ILE A 127 -25.15 -4.41 9.76
N TYR A 128 -23.99 -4.01 9.22
CA TYR A 128 -23.84 -3.83 7.77
C TYR A 128 -23.85 -5.15 7.00
N ARG A 129 -23.55 -6.26 7.67
CA ARG A 129 -23.55 -7.61 7.08
C ARG A 129 -24.98 -8.11 6.81
N THR A 130 -25.92 -7.84 7.73
CA THR A 130 -27.31 -8.29 7.59
C THR A 130 -28.07 -7.53 6.52
N TRP A 131 -27.87 -6.21 6.39
CA TRP A 131 -28.52 -5.41 5.35
C TRP A 131 -28.11 -5.79 3.92
N GLY A 132 -26.84 -6.15 3.70
CA GLY A 132 -26.36 -6.62 2.40
C GLY A 132 -26.97 -7.97 2.00
N MET A 133 -27.01 -8.92 2.95
CA MET A 133 -27.58 -10.25 2.72
C MET A 133 -29.08 -10.19 2.42
N ILE A 134 -29.84 -9.35 3.14
CA ILE A 134 -31.27 -9.18 2.91
C ILE A 134 -31.54 -8.64 1.50
N LYS A 135 -30.72 -7.69 1.03
CA LYS A 135 -30.91 -7.08 -0.29
C LYS A 135 -30.66 -8.05 -1.45
N GLU A 136 -29.72 -8.99 -1.30
CA GLU A 136 -29.48 -10.05 -2.29
C GLU A 136 -30.60 -11.11 -2.33
N MET A 137 -31.34 -11.31 -1.22
CA MET A 137 -32.45 -12.28 -1.18
C MET A 137 -33.71 -11.83 -1.94
N PHE A 138 -33.81 -10.55 -2.31
CA PHE A 138 -34.96 -9.98 -3.02
C PHE A 138 -34.62 -9.57 -4.47
N ARG A 139 -33.59 -10.17 -5.05
CA ARG A 139 -33.19 -9.98 -6.45
C ARG A 139 -33.48 -11.22 -7.27
#